data_AF-A0A843H2U3-F1
#
_entry.id   AF-A0A843H2U3-F1
#
_cell.length_a   1.000
_cell.length_b   1.000
_cell.length_c   1.000
_cell.angle_alpha   90.00
_cell.angle_beta   90.00
_cell.angle_gamma   90.00
#
_symmetry.space_group_name_H-M   'P 1'
#
loop_
_entity.id
_entity.type
_entity.pdbx_description
1 polymer ?
#
loop_
_entity_poly.entity_id
_entity_poly.type
_entity_poly.pdbx_seq_one_letter_code
_entity_poly.pdbx_strand_id
1 'polypeptide(L)'
;MRRLFIIRKDLNLHAGKLAAMVGHCAEGYWLNLFKFFASIGCAKDNEFTTLPVETEDDPDYWMRYRHPLVAAAAKEAHDKGEKYFLFPEEEPRKTVSLALEIPKDIWFEYINDIFTKTICEAKNLNHLMKVVDIAKELGLNEGVDYGFIDDVCKTDLTPEFTDENGVGRCRVGIWFKPLPDEISHKLSKKYQLYKD
;
A
#
# COMPACT_ATOMS: atom_id res chain seq x y z
N MET A 1 -12.04 10.66 7.31
CA MET A 1 -11.21 9.55 7.85
C MET A 1 -9.72 9.89 7.86
N ARG A 2 -8.92 9.23 8.72
CA ARG A 2 -7.50 9.54 8.92
C ARG A 2 -6.62 8.30 9.00
N ARG A 3 -5.43 8.38 8.39
CA ARG A 3 -4.31 7.45 8.64
C ARG A 3 -3.46 7.97 9.80
N LEU A 4 -3.35 7.17 10.84
CA LEU A 4 -2.48 7.45 11.98
C LEU A 4 -1.24 6.56 11.92
N PHE A 5 -0.08 7.19 12.11
CA PHE A 5 1.20 6.53 12.29
C PHE A 5 1.83 7.03 13.58
N ILE A 6 2.42 6.14 14.36
CA ILE A 6 3.22 6.53 15.53
C ILE A 6 4.62 5.96 15.37
N ILE A 7 5.62 6.84 15.34
CA ILE A 7 7.02 6.50 15.07
C ILE A 7 7.87 6.85 16.28
N ARG A 8 8.85 6.00 16.58
CA ARG A 8 9.84 6.23 17.64
C ARG A 8 10.77 7.39 17.31
N LYS A 9 10.88 8.35 18.22
CA LYS A 9 11.79 9.50 18.12
C LYS A 9 13.18 9.21 18.69
N ASP A 10 13.31 8.29 19.64
CA ASP A 10 14.61 7.85 20.20
C ASP A 10 15.56 7.23 19.18
N LEU A 11 15.02 6.74 18.06
CA LEU A 11 15.82 6.18 16.97
C LEU A 11 16.56 7.26 16.15
N ASN A 12 16.28 8.55 16.40
CA ASN A 12 16.91 9.69 15.71
C ASN A 12 16.95 9.53 14.18
N LEU A 13 15.83 9.06 13.61
CA LEU A 13 15.72 8.86 12.17
C LEU A 13 15.88 10.20 11.45
N HIS A 14 16.81 10.27 10.50
CA HIS A 14 16.90 11.41 9.60
C HIS A 14 15.72 11.42 8.62
N ALA A 15 15.39 12.59 8.06
CA ALA A 15 14.22 12.82 7.20
C ALA A 15 13.99 11.74 6.12
N GLY A 16 15.05 11.33 5.43
CA GLY A 16 14.99 10.29 4.39
C GLY A 16 14.55 8.92 4.92
N LYS A 17 15.18 8.44 6.00
CA LYS A 17 14.80 7.19 6.65
C LYS A 17 13.40 7.29 7.26
N LEU A 18 13.05 8.42 7.89
CA LEU A 18 11.70 8.65 8.41
C LEU A 18 10.64 8.54 7.30
N ALA A 19 10.87 9.18 6.15
CA ALA A 19 9.98 9.11 5.00
C ALA A 19 9.81 7.66 4.49
N ALA A 20 10.91 6.89 4.41
CA ALA A 20 10.85 5.48 4.04
C ALA A 20 10.01 4.65 5.03
N MET A 21 10.20 4.86 6.34
CA MET A 21 9.44 4.14 7.37
C MET A 21 7.95 4.52 7.34
N VAL A 22 7.63 5.79 7.11
CA VAL A 22 6.24 6.25 6.92
C VAL A 22 5.63 5.66 5.64
N GLY A 23 6.43 5.53 4.57
CA GLY A 23 6.03 4.82 3.35
C GLY A 23 5.63 3.37 3.64
N HIS A 24 6.47 2.63 4.36
CA HIS A 24 6.15 1.26 4.80
C HIS A 24 4.89 1.22 5.69
N CYS A 25 4.70 2.17 6.61
CA CYS A 25 3.48 2.28 7.39
C CYS A 25 2.23 2.52 6.52
N ALA A 26 2.36 3.32 5.45
CA ALA A 26 1.25 3.60 4.53
C ALA A 26 0.87 2.36 3.73
N GLU A 27 1.85 1.57 3.30
CA GLU A 27 1.66 0.32 2.55
C GLU A 27 1.21 -0.85 3.43
N GLY A 28 1.65 -0.91 4.69
CA GLY A 28 1.47 -2.08 5.56
C GLY A 28 0.02 -2.56 5.70
N TYR A 29 -0.93 -1.63 5.82
CA TYR A 29 -2.36 -1.98 5.85
C TYR A 29 -2.83 -2.64 4.54
N TRP A 30 -2.47 -2.06 3.39
CA TRP A 30 -2.89 -2.57 2.09
C TRP A 30 -2.22 -3.90 1.76
N LEU A 31 -0.93 -4.04 2.08
CA LEU A 31 -0.21 -5.30 1.90
C LEU A 31 -0.83 -6.42 2.75
N ASN A 32 -1.21 -6.13 3.99
CA ASN A 32 -1.90 -7.11 4.83
C ASN A 32 -3.27 -7.47 4.27
N LEU A 33 -4.04 -6.47 3.79
CA LEU A 33 -5.32 -6.70 3.13
C LEU A 33 -5.16 -7.60 1.91
N PHE A 34 -4.18 -7.31 1.05
CA PHE A 34 -3.91 -8.08 -0.16
C PHE A 34 -3.53 -9.54 0.17
N LYS A 35 -2.63 -9.72 1.14
CA LYS A 35 -2.22 -11.06 1.59
C LYS A 35 -3.39 -11.85 2.18
N PHE A 36 -4.25 -11.19 2.96
CA PHE A 36 -5.45 -11.83 3.51
C PHE A 36 -6.36 -12.34 2.39
N PHE A 37 -6.74 -11.48 1.43
CA PHE A 37 -7.60 -11.89 0.31
C PHE A 37 -6.94 -12.95 -0.58
N ALA A 38 -5.63 -12.86 -0.80
CA ALA A 38 -4.88 -13.91 -1.49
C ALA A 38 -4.96 -15.26 -0.75
N SER A 39 -4.83 -15.26 0.59
CA SER A 39 -4.86 -16.48 1.41
C SER A 39 -6.21 -17.20 1.42
N ILE A 40 -7.30 -16.49 1.15
CA ILE A 40 -8.65 -17.06 1.05
C ILE A 40 -9.06 -17.37 -0.40
N GLY A 41 -8.09 -17.36 -1.33
CA GLY A 41 -8.31 -17.77 -2.72
C GLY A 41 -8.90 -16.69 -3.64
N CYS A 42 -8.85 -15.42 -3.25
CA CYS A 42 -9.30 -14.31 -4.10
C CYS A 42 -8.23 -13.84 -5.11
N ALA A 43 -6.98 -14.30 -4.96
CA ALA A 43 -5.92 -14.09 -5.94
C ALA A 43 -6.03 -15.10 -7.08
N LYS A 44 -5.95 -14.63 -8.32
CA LYS A 44 -5.95 -15.45 -9.53
C LYS A 44 -4.71 -15.14 -10.34
N ASP A 45 -3.87 -16.14 -10.57
CA ASP A 45 -2.81 -16.07 -11.57
C ASP A 45 -3.43 -15.94 -12.96
N ASN A 46 -2.99 -14.95 -13.72
CA ASN A 46 -3.40 -14.74 -15.09
C ASN A 46 -2.16 -14.67 -15.97
N GLU A 47 -2.22 -15.41 -17.07
CA GLU A 47 -1.32 -15.22 -18.20
C GLU A 47 -2.13 -14.58 -19.30
N PHE A 48 -1.99 -13.27 -19.46
CA PHE A 48 -2.60 -12.58 -20.59
C PHE A 48 -1.73 -12.82 -21.81
N THR A 49 -2.24 -13.61 -22.75
CA THR A 49 -1.59 -13.83 -24.06
C THR A 49 -1.93 -12.72 -25.06
N THR A 50 -2.97 -11.91 -24.76
CA THR A 50 -3.39 -10.75 -25.54
C THR A 50 -3.87 -9.66 -24.60
N LEU A 51 -3.60 -8.40 -24.93
CA LEU A 51 -4.19 -7.24 -24.24
C LEU A 51 -5.14 -6.50 -25.19
N PRO A 52 -6.33 -6.08 -24.74
CA PRO A 52 -7.16 -5.16 -25.49
C PRO A 52 -6.46 -3.79 -25.54
N VAL A 53 -6.20 -3.31 -26.75
CA VAL A 53 -5.67 -1.97 -26.99
C VAL A 53 -6.80 -1.12 -27.53
N GLU A 54 -7.08 0.00 -26.86
CA GLU A 54 -8.09 0.98 -27.30
C GLU A 54 -7.66 1.61 -28.64
N THR A 55 -8.62 1.73 -29.55
CA THR A 55 -8.46 2.51 -30.77
C THR A 55 -8.69 3.98 -30.47
N GLU A 56 -7.90 4.88 -31.05
CA GLU A 56 -8.14 6.33 -30.94
C GLU A 56 -8.94 6.83 -32.16
N ASP A 57 -9.75 7.88 -31.96
CA ASP A 57 -10.49 8.55 -33.06
C ASP A 57 -9.58 9.36 -34.00
N ASP A 58 -8.28 9.41 -33.75
CA ASP A 58 -7.29 10.09 -34.59
C ASP A 58 -6.96 9.23 -35.84
N PRO A 59 -7.19 9.73 -37.07
CA PRO A 59 -7.04 8.96 -38.31
C PRO A 59 -5.65 8.35 -38.55
N ASP A 60 -4.60 8.85 -37.88
CA ASP A 60 -3.23 8.36 -38.02
C ASP A 60 -2.63 7.80 -36.71
N TYR A 61 -3.45 7.53 -35.68
CA TYR A 61 -2.94 7.10 -34.36
C TYR A 61 -2.09 5.83 -34.42
N TRP A 62 -2.42 4.91 -35.33
CA TRP A 62 -1.70 3.65 -35.51
C TRP A 62 -0.24 3.86 -35.94
N MET A 63 0.10 5.01 -36.55
CA MET A 63 1.49 5.38 -36.90
C MET A 63 2.36 5.68 -35.67
N ARG A 64 1.76 5.89 -34.49
CA ARG A 64 2.47 6.14 -33.23
C ARG A 64 3.06 4.86 -32.65
N TYR A 65 2.55 3.69 -33.03
CA TYR A 65 3.12 2.41 -32.60
C TYR A 65 4.42 2.15 -33.34
N ARG A 66 5.51 2.03 -32.58
CA ARG A 66 6.84 1.71 -33.13
C ARG A 66 6.94 0.26 -33.61
N HIS A 67 6.07 -0.62 -33.09
CA HIS A 67 6.08 -2.04 -33.44
C HIS A 67 5.24 -2.29 -34.70
N PRO A 68 5.81 -2.79 -35.82
CA PRO A 68 5.12 -2.91 -37.09
C PRO A 68 3.85 -3.76 -37.04
N LEU A 69 3.86 -4.86 -36.29
CA LEU A 69 2.69 -5.74 -36.15
C LEU A 69 1.56 -5.08 -35.33
N VAL A 70 1.91 -4.24 -34.35
CA VAL A 70 0.91 -3.50 -33.55
C VAL A 70 0.28 -2.42 -34.41
N ALA A 71 1.09 -1.69 -35.18
CA ALA A 71 0.61 -0.68 -36.12
C ALA A 71 -0.33 -1.28 -37.18
N ALA A 72 0.00 -2.46 -37.72
CA ALA A 72 -0.86 -3.15 -38.69
C ALA A 72 -2.20 -3.60 -38.08
N ALA A 73 -2.17 -4.22 -36.90
CA ALA A 73 -3.38 -4.66 -36.20
C ALA A 73 -4.27 -3.47 -35.78
N ALA A 74 -3.66 -2.37 -35.31
CA ALA A 74 -4.35 -1.13 -34.97
C ALA A 74 -5.05 -0.52 -36.18
N LYS A 75 -4.35 -0.44 -37.32
CA LYS A 75 -4.92 0.07 -38.57
C LYS A 75 -6.11 -0.78 -39.03
N GLU A 76 -5.98 -2.10 -39.01
CA GLU A 76 -7.06 -3.01 -39.42
C GLU A 76 -8.31 -2.83 -38.54
N ALA A 77 -8.14 -2.68 -37.23
CA ALA A 77 -9.25 -2.47 -36.30
C ALA A 77 -9.92 -1.10 -36.49
N HIS A 78 -9.13 -0.05 -36.71
CA HIS A 78 -9.63 1.29 -37.05
C HIS A 78 -10.44 1.28 -38.35
N ASP A 79 -9.93 0.64 -39.41
CA ASP A 79 -10.62 0.53 -40.70
C ASP A 79 -11.95 -0.25 -40.59
N LYS A 80 -12.09 -1.12 -39.58
CA LYS A 80 -13.34 -1.84 -39.24
C LYS A 80 -14.27 -1.06 -38.32
N GLY A 81 -13.85 0.08 -37.77
CA GLY A 81 -14.59 0.84 -36.75
C GLY A 81 -14.70 0.12 -35.41
N GLU A 82 -13.76 -0.79 -35.11
CA GLU A 82 -13.68 -1.47 -33.82
C GLU A 82 -13.15 -0.50 -32.75
N LYS A 83 -13.62 -0.64 -31.51
CA LYS A 83 -13.16 0.19 -30.37
C LYS A 83 -11.88 -0.34 -29.72
N TYR A 84 -11.54 -1.60 -29.99
CA TYR A 84 -10.41 -2.29 -29.39
C TYR A 84 -9.89 -3.35 -30.37
N PHE A 85 -8.60 -3.65 -30.31
CA PHE A 85 -8.02 -4.82 -30.95
C PHE A 85 -7.19 -5.63 -29.97
N LEU A 86 -7.07 -6.93 -30.22
CA LEU A 86 -6.24 -7.83 -29.43
C LEU A 86 -4.87 -7.95 -30.11
N PHE A 87 -3.82 -7.57 -29.40
CA PHE A 87 -2.45 -7.83 -29.85
C PHE A 87 -1.80 -8.91 -28.99
N PRO A 88 -1.31 -10.01 -29.58
CA PRO A 88 -0.58 -11.03 -28.83
C PRO A 88 0.78 -10.48 -28.39
N GLU A 89 1.05 -10.50 -27.09
CA GLU A 89 2.39 -10.16 -26.60
C GLU A 89 3.37 -11.27 -26.97
N GLU A 90 4.61 -10.89 -27.33
CA GLU A 90 5.68 -11.86 -27.65
C GLU A 90 5.99 -12.78 -26.45
N GLU A 91 5.79 -12.26 -25.24
CA GLU A 91 5.85 -13.00 -23.98
C GLU A 91 4.55 -12.76 -23.18
N PRO A 92 3.86 -13.80 -22.68
CA PRO A 92 2.67 -13.60 -21.86
C PRO A 92 2.95 -12.77 -20.62
N ARG A 93 2.15 -11.72 -20.37
CA ARG A 93 2.19 -11.00 -19.10
C ARG A 93 1.67 -11.88 -17.97
N LYS A 94 2.59 -12.31 -17.11
CA LYS A 94 2.31 -13.03 -15.87
C LYS A 94 1.86 -12.02 -14.81
N THR A 95 0.58 -11.99 -14.52
CA THR A 95 -0.05 -11.03 -13.59
C THR A 95 -0.92 -11.77 -12.58
N VAL A 96 -1.21 -11.11 -11.45
CA VAL A 96 -2.19 -11.61 -10.48
C VAL A 96 -3.33 -10.63 -10.41
N SER A 97 -4.55 -11.13 -10.60
CA SER A 97 -5.77 -10.35 -10.33
C SER A 97 -6.23 -10.64 -8.91
N LEU A 98 -6.62 -9.61 -8.19
CA LEU A 98 -7.07 -9.73 -6.81
C LEU A 98 -8.42 -9.05 -6.64
N ALA A 99 -9.41 -9.81 -6.18
CA ALA A 99 -10.68 -9.25 -5.73
C ALA A 99 -10.57 -8.87 -4.25
N LEU A 100 -10.99 -7.65 -3.90
CA LEU A 100 -10.90 -7.10 -2.55
C LEU A 100 -12.28 -6.65 -2.07
N GLU A 101 -12.52 -6.82 -0.77
CA GLU A 101 -13.62 -6.13 -0.08
C GLU A 101 -13.03 -5.01 0.78
N ILE A 102 -13.51 -3.79 0.56
CA ILE A 102 -13.10 -2.59 1.30
C ILE A 102 -14.36 -2.02 1.98
N PRO A 103 -14.32 -1.72 3.29
CA PRO A 103 -15.40 -1.02 3.97
C PRO A 103 -15.82 0.27 3.23
N LYS A 104 -17.14 0.47 3.11
CA LYS A 104 -17.70 1.58 2.30
C LYS A 104 -17.24 2.95 2.78
N ASP A 105 -17.16 3.15 4.09
CA ASP A 105 -16.61 4.37 4.70
C ASP A 105 -15.16 4.61 4.27
N ILE A 106 -14.31 3.58 4.28
CA ILE A 106 -12.93 3.67 3.76
C ILE A 106 -12.94 4.05 2.28
N TRP A 107 -13.80 3.42 1.48
CA TRP A 107 -13.90 3.70 0.05
C TRP A 107 -14.30 5.15 -0.23
N PHE A 108 -15.37 5.63 0.39
CA PHE A 108 -15.90 6.97 0.11
C PHE A 108 -15.12 8.09 0.79
N GLU A 109 -14.71 7.94 2.06
CA GLU A 109 -14.12 9.03 2.85
C GLU A 109 -12.59 9.05 2.89
N TYR A 110 -11.93 7.98 2.43
CA TYR A 110 -10.46 7.92 2.40
C TYR A 110 -9.91 7.71 1.00
N ILE A 111 -10.49 6.79 0.21
CA ILE A 111 -10.00 6.50 -1.15
C ILE A 111 -10.50 7.54 -2.15
N ASN A 112 -11.80 7.86 -2.11
CA ASN A 112 -12.45 8.76 -3.09
C ASN A 112 -12.62 10.21 -2.61
N ASP A 113 -12.16 10.53 -1.40
CA ASP A 113 -12.18 11.88 -0.83
C ASP A 113 -10.76 12.27 -0.38
N ILE A 114 -10.62 13.25 0.51
CA ILE A 114 -9.34 13.76 0.97
C ILE A 114 -8.68 12.77 1.93
N PHE A 115 -7.54 12.22 1.53
CA PHE A 115 -6.69 11.43 2.41
C PHE A 115 -6.00 12.34 3.44
N THR A 116 -6.31 12.18 4.73
CA THR A 116 -5.56 12.82 5.82
C THR A 116 -4.60 11.82 6.46
N LYS A 117 -3.32 12.20 6.60
CA LYS A 117 -2.28 11.40 7.25
C LYS A 117 -1.71 12.18 8.43
N THR A 118 -1.52 11.51 9.56
CA THR A 118 -0.95 12.11 10.79
C THR A 118 0.14 11.21 11.32
N ILE A 119 1.31 11.81 11.56
CA ILE A 119 2.48 11.14 12.10
C ILE A 119 2.71 11.70 13.50
N CYS A 120 2.66 10.83 14.50
CA CYS A 120 2.91 11.17 15.89
C CYS A 120 4.22 10.56 16.38
N GLU A 121 4.83 11.15 17.40
CA GLU A 121 6.06 10.67 18.02
C GLU A 121 5.79 9.84 19.29
N ALA A 122 6.31 8.62 19.31
CA ALA A 122 6.56 7.87 20.52
C ALA A 122 7.98 8.18 21.01
N LYS A 123 8.15 8.31 22.34
CA LYS A 123 9.45 8.69 22.92
C LYS A 123 10.47 7.55 22.85
N ASN A 124 9.98 6.31 22.93
CA ASN A 124 10.74 5.07 22.89
C ASN A 124 9.80 3.88 22.67
N LEU A 125 10.35 2.67 22.55
CA LEU A 125 9.58 1.44 22.37
C LEU A 125 8.49 1.27 23.44
N ASN A 126 8.81 1.50 24.72
CA ASN A 126 7.83 1.38 25.80
C ASN A 126 6.69 2.40 25.67
N HIS A 127 6.98 3.61 25.19
CA HIS A 127 5.92 4.58 24.89
C HIS A 127 5.07 4.10 23.70
N LEU A 128 5.70 3.60 22.63
CA LEU A 128 5.01 3.07 21.45
C LEU A 128 4.04 1.94 21.82
N MET A 129 4.47 1.00 22.67
CA MET A 129 3.63 -0.14 23.05
C MET A 129 2.36 0.26 23.82
N LYS A 130 2.32 1.44 24.45
CA LYS A 130 1.09 1.91 25.13
C LYS A 130 -0.07 2.17 24.17
N VAL A 131 0.18 2.49 22.89
CA VAL A 131 -0.91 2.65 21.93
C VAL A 131 -1.57 1.31 21.60
N VAL A 132 -0.83 0.20 21.74
CA VAL A 132 -1.34 -1.15 21.50
C VAL A 132 -2.39 -1.50 22.55
N ASP A 133 -2.16 -1.14 23.81
CA ASP A 133 -3.14 -1.36 24.88
C ASP A 133 -4.43 -0.57 24.61
N ILE A 134 -4.30 0.70 24.21
CA ILE A 134 -5.45 1.54 23.82
C ILE A 134 -6.17 0.96 22.60
N ALA A 135 -5.44 0.47 21.60
CA ALA A 135 -6.01 -0.16 20.41
C ALA A 135 -6.84 -1.39 20.78
N LYS A 136 -6.33 -2.25 21.67
CA LYS A 136 -7.05 -3.41 22.19
C LYS A 136 -8.30 -3.03 22.98
N GLU A 137 -8.23 -2.00 23.83
CA GLU A 137 -9.39 -1.46 24.55
C GLU A 137 -10.49 -0.93 23.60
N LEU A 138 -10.09 -0.42 22.43
CA LEU A 138 -10.99 0.05 21.37
C LEU A 138 -11.47 -1.09 20.44
N GLY A 139 -11.08 -2.34 20.70
CA GLY A 139 -11.47 -3.51 19.90
C GLY A 139 -10.75 -3.63 18.55
N LEU A 140 -9.61 -2.97 18.38
CA LEU A 140 -8.78 -3.09 17.19
C LEU A 140 -7.85 -4.31 17.29
N ASN A 141 -7.71 -5.03 16.19
CA ASN A 141 -6.96 -6.28 16.11
C ASN A 141 -5.62 -6.09 15.38
N GLU A 142 -4.56 -6.68 15.94
CA GLU A 142 -3.25 -6.73 15.28
C GLU A 142 -3.32 -7.54 13.98
N GLY A 143 -2.61 -7.09 12.95
CA GLY A 143 -2.60 -7.71 11.62
C GLY A 143 -3.77 -7.29 10.73
N VAL A 144 -4.86 -6.79 11.31
CA VAL A 144 -6.07 -6.36 10.60
C VAL A 144 -6.24 -4.84 10.65
N ASP A 145 -6.35 -4.30 11.87
CA ASP A 145 -6.62 -2.88 12.11
C ASP A 145 -5.36 -2.08 12.38
N TYR A 146 -4.30 -2.73 12.88
CA TYR A 146 -3.00 -2.13 13.09
C TYR A 146 -1.87 -3.16 12.92
N GLY A 147 -0.64 -2.68 12.78
CA GLY A 147 0.54 -3.53 12.76
C GLY A 147 1.81 -2.73 12.92
N PHE A 148 2.93 -3.42 13.07
CA PHE A 148 4.23 -2.81 13.31
C PHE A 148 5.04 -2.67 12.03
N ILE A 149 5.93 -1.67 12.02
CA ILE A 149 7.06 -1.61 11.10
C ILE A 149 8.31 -1.97 11.87
N ASP A 150 8.89 -3.09 11.48
CA ASP A 150 10.13 -3.61 12.04
C ASP A 150 11.21 -3.50 10.95
N ASP A 151 12.15 -2.57 11.11
CA ASP A 151 13.25 -2.32 10.17
C ASP A 151 14.29 -3.43 10.26
N VAL A 152 14.76 -3.88 9.09
CA VAL A 152 15.75 -4.97 8.98
C VAL A 152 17.17 -4.52 9.35
N CYS A 153 17.36 -3.27 9.79
CA CYS A 153 18.63 -2.78 10.33
C CYS A 153 19.81 -2.92 9.35
N LYS A 154 19.54 -2.90 8.03
CA LYS A 154 20.58 -2.96 6.98
C LYS A 154 21.38 -1.65 6.84
N THR A 155 21.02 -0.64 7.63
CA THR A 155 21.53 0.73 7.58
C THR A 155 21.87 1.18 9.02
N ASP A 156 21.44 2.37 9.43
CA ASP A 156 21.85 3.05 10.67
C ASP A 156 21.21 2.55 11.98
N LEU A 157 20.42 1.48 11.95
CA LEU A 157 19.72 0.97 13.14
C LEU A 157 20.38 -0.31 13.65
N THR A 158 20.38 -0.48 14.97
CA THR A 158 20.84 -1.70 15.63
C THR A 158 19.65 -2.62 15.87
N PRO A 159 19.75 -3.92 15.54
CA PRO A 159 18.73 -4.90 15.89
C PRO A 159 18.43 -4.93 17.39
N GLU A 160 17.15 -4.93 17.75
CA GLU A 160 16.65 -5.06 19.12
C GLU A 160 16.10 -6.47 19.41
N PHE A 161 15.71 -7.21 18.36
CA PHE A 161 15.24 -8.58 18.45
C PHE A 161 15.54 -9.34 17.15
N THR A 162 15.39 -10.67 17.19
CA THR A 162 15.55 -11.54 16.02
C THR A 162 14.19 -12.12 15.64
N ASP A 163 13.85 -12.08 14.36
CA ASP A 163 12.62 -12.70 13.86
C ASP A 163 12.72 -14.23 13.71
N GLU A 164 11.63 -14.87 13.31
CA GLU A 164 11.53 -16.32 13.09
C GLU A 164 12.51 -16.86 12.03
N ASN A 165 13.03 -16.01 11.15
CA ASN A 165 13.98 -16.36 10.09
C ASN A 165 15.44 -16.09 10.49
N GLY A 166 15.70 -15.73 11.76
CA GLY A 166 17.05 -15.41 12.23
C GLY A 166 17.52 -14.01 11.83
N VAL A 167 16.63 -13.14 11.33
CA VAL A 167 16.98 -11.79 10.88
C VAL A 167 16.80 -10.79 12.02
N GLY A 168 17.84 -10.02 12.31
CA GLY A 168 17.80 -8.95 13.30
C GLY A 168 16.90 -7.79 12.85
N ARG A 169 16.03 -7.31 13.74
CA ARG A 169 15.08 -6.23 13.48
C ARG A 169 15.00 -5.22 14.62
N CYS A 170 14.61 -3.99 14.28
CA CYS A 170 14.30 -2.93 15.23
C CYS A 170 12.86 -2.45 15.00
N ARG A 171 12.05 -2.41 16.05
CA ARG A 171 10.67 -1.94 15.93
C ARG A 171 10.65 -0.42 15.86
N VAL A 172 10.28 0.13 14.71
CA VAL A 172 10.34 1.58 14.44
C VAL A 172 9.04 2.27 14.79
N GLY A 173 7.91 1.65 14.47
CA GLY A 173 6.62 2.30 14.62
C GLY A 173 5.44 1.37 14.42
N ILE A 174 4.26 1.96 14.41
CA ILE A 174 2.98 1.29 14.27
C ILE A 174 2.12 2.04 13.25
N TRP A 175 1.44 1.29 12.40
CA TRP A 175 0.43 1.79 11.47
C TRP A 175 -0.95 1.34 11.93
N PHE A 176 -1.96 2.14 11.61
CA PHE A 176 -3.37 1.80 11.76
C PHE A 176 -4.05 1.85 10.39
N LYS A 177 -5.12 1.08 10.18
CA LYS A 177 -6.05 1.24 9.05
C LYS A 177 -6.55 2.69 8.94
N PRO A 178 -7.18 3.13 7.84
CA PRO A 178 -7.95 4.36 7.87
C PRO A 178 -9.00 4.29 9.00
N LEU A 179 -8.96 5.26 9.92
CA LEU A 179 -9.81 5.30 11.09
C LEU A 179 -10.72 6.53 11.06
N PRO A 180 -11.92 6.45 11.68
CA PRO A 180 -12.66 7.64 12.04
C PRO A 180 -11.82 8.58 12.92
N ASP A 181 -12.01 9.89 12.76
CA ASP A 181 -11.19 10.88 13.45
C ASP A 181 -11.27 10.76 14.98
N GLU A 182 -12.44 10.42 15.52
CA GLU A 182 -12.62 10.20 16.96
C GLU A 182 -11.72 9.07 17.49
N ILE A 183 -11.67 7.94 16.77
CA ILE A 183 -10.83 6.79 17.14
C ILE A 183 -9.35 7.15 17.00
N SER A 184 -8.98 7.84 15.91
CA SER A 184 -7.62 8.33 15.70
C SER A 184 -7.17 9.27 16.83
N HIS A 185 -8.03 10.19 17.27
CA HIS A 185 -7.73 11.09 18.39
C HIS A 185 -7.63 10.36 19.73
N LYS A 186 -8.46 9.33 19.99
CA LYS A 186 -8.34 8.51 21.21
C LYS A 186 -6.98 7.81 21.28
N LEU A 187 -6.51 7.23 20.17
CA LEU A 187 -5.20 6.58 20.07
C LEU A 187 -4.04 7.57 20.23
N SER A 188 -4.14 8.74 19.57
CA SER A 188 -3.05 9.72 19.50
C SER A 188 -3.03 10.74 20.65
N LYS A 189 -4.02 10.76 21.55
CA LYS A 189 -4.18 11.78 22.61
C LYS A 189 -2.93 12.07 23.44
N LYS A 190 -2.09 11.06 23.69
CA LYS A 190 -0.87 11.17 24.50
C LYS A 190 0.41 11.37 23.68
N TYR A 191 0.29 11.41 22.36
CA TYR A 191 1.41 11.51 21.43
C TYR A 191 1.40 12.89 20.78
N GLN A 192 2.57 13.50 20.68
CA GLN A 192 2.72 14.77 19.96
C GLN A 192 2.84 14.50 18.46
N LEU A 193 2.59 15.50 17.63
CA LEU A 193 2.96 15.42 16.22
C LEU A 193 4.48 15.24 16.12
N TYR A 194 4.91 14.36 15.21
CA TYR A 194 6.32 14.13 14.98
C TYR A 194 6.94 15.40 14.40
N LYS A 195 7.97 15.92 15.08
CA LYS A 195 8.74 17.09 14.62
C LYS A 195 10.10 16.57 14.19
N ASP A 196 10.56 16.94 13.01
CA ASP A 196 11.91 16.61 12.56
C ASP A 196 12.93 17.45 13.33
#